data_AF-A0A814E0K7-F1
#
_entry.id   AF-A0A814E0K7-F1
#
_cell.length_a   1.000
_cell.length_b   1.000
_cell.length_c   1.000
_cell.angle_alpha   90.00
_cell.angle_beta   90.00
_cell.angle_gamma   90.00
#
_symmetry.space_group_name_H-M   'P 1'
#
loop_
_entity.id
_entity.type
_entity.pdbx_description
1 polymer ?
#
loop_
_entity_poly.entity_id
_entity_poly.type
_entity_poly.pdbx_seq_one_letter_code
_entity_poly.pdbx_strand_id
1 'polypeptide(L)'
;MSNSNTNGSKPNTTEPIMLDNLKIDTEPKKTHLLEDIKIAYEQLFREIKYNTDLTIREILNESNLKIMKMQHEYEQKIKEVKLKQWCINCGKEAVYYCCKNTSYCNETCQHQHWSKHFKTCLRINSRNDGEFDDPMD
;
A
#
# COMPACT_ATOMS: atom_id res chain seq x y z
N MET A 1 -14.67 85.55 -55.47
CA MET A 1 -14.36 84.75 -54.27
C MET A 1 -13.42 83.64 -54.75
N SER A 2 -12.14 83.95 -54.93
CA SER A 2 -11.07 83.93 -53.91
C SER A 2 -10.56 82.49 -53.74
N ASN A 3 -9.44 82.14 -54.40
CA ASN A 3 -8.06 82.11 -53.86
C ASN A 3 -7.76 80.77 -53.14
N SER A 4 -6.61 80.11 -53.25
CA SER A 4 -5.34 80.40 -53.91
C SER A 4 -4.54 79.10 -54.07
N ASN A 5 -3.78 79.03 -55.15
CA ASN A 5 -2.62 78.17 -55.31
C ASN A 5 -1.41 78.88 -54.67
N THR A 6 -0.64 78.22 -53.78
CA THR A 6 0.74 78.64 -53.48
C THR A 6 1.60 77.48 -53.02
N ASN A 7 2.66 77.23 -53.80
CA ASN A 7 3.90 76.58 -53.37
C ASN A 7 4.53 77.34 -52.18
N GLY A 8 5.10 76.61 -51.22
CA GLY A 8 5.90 77.16 -50.13
C GLY A 8 6.98 76.18 -49.68
N SER A 9 8.23 76.49 -50.00
CA SER A 9 9.43 75.75 -49.62
C SER A 9 9.94 76.14 -48.22
N LYS A 10 10.31 75.10 -47.42
CA LYS A 10 11.38 75.03 -46.37
C LYS A 10 11.18 75.87 -45.07
N PRO A 11 11.66 75.43 -43.88
CA PRO A 11 13.05 75.03 -43.66
C PRO A 11 13.33 73.78 -42.81
N ASN A 12 14.54 73.27 -43.07
CA ASN A 12 15.29 72.28 -42.33
C ASN A 12 15.79 72.89 -41.00
N THR A 13 15.51 72.22 -39.88
CA THR A 13 16.24 72.40 -38.61
C THR A 13 16.55 71.00 -38.07
N THR A 14 17.62 70.41 -38.60
CA THR A 14 18.39 69.37 -37.91
C THR A 14 19.00 69.97 -36.65
N GLU A 15 18.33 69.81 -35.51
CA GLU A 15 19.05 69.69 -34.24
C GLU A 15 19.34 68.21 -34.00
N PRO A 16 20.60 67.80 -33.75
CA PRO A 16 20.87 66.46 -33.31
C PRO A 16 20.28 66.32 -31.91
N ILE A 17 19.27 65.45 -31.76
CA ILE A 17 18.88 64.95 -30.45
C ILE A 17 20.13 64.27 -29.90
N MET A 18 20.80 64.90 -28.94
CA MET A 18 21.81 64.26 -28.12
C MET A 18 21.08 63.22 -27.29
N LEU A 19 20.90 62.02 -27.86
CA LEU A 19 20.50 60.86 -27.09
C LEU A 19 21.73 60.42 -26.29
N ASP A 20 22.00 61.17 -25.23
CA ASP A 20 22.97 60.77 -24.23
C ASP A 20 22.59 59.38 -23.76
N ASN A 21 23.52 58.45 -23.96
CA ASN A 21 23.39 57.06 -23.65
C ASN A 21 23.07 56.88 -22.16
N LEU A 22 21.79 56.81 -21.81
CA LEU A 22 21.37 56.27 -20.53
C LEU A 22 21.58 54.75 -20.60
N LYS A 23 22.82 54.31 -20.39
CA LYS A 23 23.13 52.93 -20.06
C LYS A 23 22.51 52.67 -18.69
N ILE A 24 21.23 52.31 -18.67
CA ILE A 24 20.57 51.80 -17.47
C ILE A 24 21.31 50.50 -17.13
N ASP A 25 22.11 50.54 -16.07
CA ASP A 25 22.84 49.36 -15.60
C ASP A 25 21.84 48.37 -14.99
N THR A 26 21.38 47.43 -15.81
CA THR A 26 20.41 46.39 -15.46
C THR A 26 21.05 45.20 -14.75
N GLU A 27 22.38 45.09 -14.74
CA GLU A 27 23.11 43.99 -14.09
C GLU A 27 22.83 43.86 -12.58
N PRO A 28 22.86 44.93 -11.76
CA PRO A 28 22.56 44.82 -10.33
C PRO A 28 21.10 44.39 -10.04
N LYS A 29 20.15 44.71 -10.93
CA LYS A 29 18.76 44.25 -10.79
C LYS A 29 18.60 42.77 -11.15
N LYS A 30 19.35 42.33 -12.17
CA LYS A 30 19.37 40.93 -12.61
C LYS A 30 20.00 40.02 -11.56
N THR A 31 21.07 40.46 -10.89
CA THR A 31 21.70 39.70 -9.80
C THR A 31 20.81 39.56 -8.57
N HIS A 32 20.11 40.64 -8.17
CA HIS A 32 19.14 40.58 -7.07
C HIS A 32 17.99 39.61 -7.37
N LEU A 33 17.44 39.67 -8.58
CA LEU A 33 16.38 38.75 -9.02
C LEU A 33 16.83 37.28 -8.99
N LEU A 34 18.08 37.00 -9.38
CA LEU A 34 18.64 35.64 -9.32
C LEU A 34 18.77 35.14 -7.88
N GLU A 35 19.17 36.01 -6.94
CA GLU A 35 19.26 35.64 -5.53
C GLU A 35 17.86 35.41 -4.92
N ASP A 36 16.87 36.24 -5.25
CA ASP A 36 15.49 36.06 -4.82
C ASP A 36 14.91 34.72 -5.31
N ILE A 37 15.17 34.37 -6.57
CA ILE A 37 14.76 33.08 -7.15
C ILE A 37 15.43 31.91 -6.42
N LYS A 38 16.72 32.03 -6.10
CA LYS A 38 17.46 31.00 -5.37
C LYS A 38 16.89 30.79 -3.97
N ILE A 39 16.63 31.88 -3.24
CA ILE A 39 16.02 31.82 -1.90
C ILE A 39 14.63 31.16 -1.96
N ALA A 40 13.81 31.54 -2.93
CA ALA A 40 12.48 30.96 -3.13
C ALA A 40 12.56 29.46 -3.45
N TYR A 41 13.49 29.04 -4.31
CA TYR A 41 13.72 27.63 -4.63
C TYR A 41 14.14 26.83 -3.38
N GLU A 42 15.07 27.36 -2.58
CA GLU A 42 15.51 26.70 -1.36
C GLU A 42 14.38 26.56 -0.32
N GLN A 43 13.52 27.58 -0.20
CA GLN A 43 12.32 27.53 0.65
C GLN A 43 11.35 26.46 0.17
N LEU A 44 11.04 26.45 -1.12
CA LEU A 44 10.16 25.45 -1.73
C LEU A 44 10.71 24.03 -1.56
N PHE A 45 12.01 23.85 -1.75
CA PHE A 45 12.66 22.55 -1.55
C PHE A 45 12.55 22.06 -0.10
N ARG A 46 12.75 22.96 0.88
CA ARG A 46 12.58 22.63 2.30
C ARG A 46 11.14 22.23 2.62
N GLU A 47 10.17 22.96 2.08
CA GLU A 47 8.75 22.68 2.30
C GLU A 47 8.31 21.35 1.67
N ILE A 48 8.68 21.09 0.41
CA ILE A 48 8.38 19.83 -0.27
C ILE A 48 8.98 18.65 0.50
N LYS A 49 10.25 18.78 0.93
CA LYS A 49 10.93 17.72 1.68
C LYS A 49 10.19 17.44 3.00
N TYR A 50 9.89 18.48 3.76
CA TYR A 50 9.18 18.35 5.04
C TYR A 50 7.80 17.71 4.87
N ASN A 51 7.01 18.17 3.90
CA ASN A 51 5.68 17.64 3.62
C ASN A 51 5.72 16.19 3.14
N THR A 52 6.73 15.83 2.34
CA THR A 52 6.94 14.45 1.90
C THR A 52 7.29 13.55 3.09
N ASP A 53 8.21 13.99 3.96
CA ASP A 53 8.60 13.23 5.16
C ASP A 53 7.42 13.03 6.12
N LEU A 54 6.55 14.03 6.27
CA LEU A 54 5.31 13.93 7.03
C LEU A 54 4.37 12.90 6.42
N THR A 55 4.10 13.00 5.12
CA THR A 55 3.20 12.09 4.39
C THR A 55 3.69 10.64 4.49
N ILE A 56 4.99 10.41 4.33
CA ILE A 56 5.60 9.08 4.48
C ILE A 56 5.35 8.54 5.90
N ARG A 57 5.58 9.37 6.93
CA ARG A 57 5.35 8.96 8.33
C ARG A 57 3.90 8.59 8.60
N GLU A 58 2.95 9.36 8.07
CA GLU A 58 1.52 9.09 8.21
C GLU A 58 1.14 7.77 7.55
N ILE A 59 1.55 7.55 6.30
CA ILE A 59 1.28 6.31 5.56
C ILE A 59 1.89 5.10 6.28
N LEU A 60 3.13 5.22 6.78
CA LEU A 60 3.78 4.14 7.52
C LEU A 60 3.05 3.83 8.82
N ASN A 61 2.62 4.85 9.57
CA ASN A 61 1.88 4.66 10.81
C ASN A 61 0.52 4.00 10.57
N GLU A 62 -0.22 4.42 9.55
CA GLU A 62 -1.49 3.81 9.18
C GLU A 62 -1.30 2.34 8.76
N SER A 63 -0.29 2.09 7.92
CA SER A 63 0.05 0.74 7.46
C SER A 63 0.43 -0.18 8.63
N ASN A 64 1.26 0.31 9.55
CA ASN A 64 1.66 -0.44 10.74
C ASN A 64 0.45 -0.74 11.64
N LEU A 65 -0.44 0.24 11.87
CA LEU A 65 -1.64 0.03 12.65
C LEU A 65 -2.56 -1.03 12.01
N LYS A 66 -2.69 -1.00 10.68
CA LYS A 66 -3.47 -2.00 9.94
C LYS A 66 -2.86 -3.39 10.07
N ILE A 67 -1.55 -3.52 9.95
CA ILE A 67 -0.83 -4.79 10.14
C ILE A 67 -1.06 -5.33 11.55
N MET A 68 -0.91 -4.47 12.58
CA MET A 68 -1.11 -4.87 13.98
C MET A 68 -2.54 -5.36 14.25
N LYS A 69 -3.55 -4.67 13.70
CA LYS A 69 -4.96 -5.11 13.80
C LYS A 69 -5.18 -6.46 13.13
N MET A 70 -4.71 -6.63 11.89
CA MET A 70 -4.84 -7.91 11.17
C MET A 70 -4.13 -9.06 11.90
N GLN A 71 -2.95 -8.80 12.45
CA GLN A 71 -2.21 -9.78 13.23
C GLN A 71 -2.99 -10.20 14.48
N HIS A 72 -3.54 -9.24 15.22
CA HIS A 72 -4.37 -9.53 16.39
C HIS A 72 -5.61 -10.35 16.02
N GLU A 73 -6.35 -9.95 14.98
CA GLU A 73 -7.54 -10.69 14.52
C GLU A 73 -7.19 -12.13 14.10
N TYR A 74 -6.07 -12.31 13.41
CA TYR A 74 -5.60 -13.63 12.99
C TYR A 74 -5.23 -14.52 14.18
N GLU A 75 -4.57 -13.96 15.19
CA GLU A 75 -4.26 -14.67 16.43
C GLU A 75 -5.52 -15.13 17.17
N GLN A 76 -6.57 -14.29 17.24
CA GLN A 76 -7.84 -14.70 17.84
C GLN A 76 -8.50 -15.83 17.05
N LYS A 77 -8.55 -15.72 15.71
CA LYS A 77 -9.09 -16.79 14.86
C LYS A 77 -8.33 -18.10 15.01
N ILE A 78 -7.01 -18.06 15.13
CA ILE A 78 -6.20 -19.28 15.39
C ILE A 78 -6.57 -19.89 16.74
N LYS A 79 -6.73 -19.08 17.80
CA LYS A 79 -7.13 -19.58 19.12
C LYS A 79 -8.49 -20.28 19.05
N GLU A 80 -9.47 -19.66 18.40
CA GLU A 80 -10.79 -20.26 18.18
C GLU A 80 -10.71 -21.58 17.41
N VAL A 81 -9.87 -21.63 16.37
CA VAL A 81 -9.66 -22.85 15.59
C VAL A 81 -9.05 -23.97 16.44
N LYS A 82 -8.07 -23.66 17.29
CA LYS A 82 -7.41 -24.66 18.15
C LYS A 82 -8.32 -25.24 19.24
N LEU A 83 -9.42 -24.57 19.58
CA LEU A 83 -10.38 -25.04 20.59
C LEU A 83 -11.39 -26.06 20.06
N LYS A 84 -11.47 -26.24 18.74
CA LYS A 84 -12.48 -27.09 18.08
C LYS A 84 -11.86 -28.33 17.45
N GLN A 85 -12.70 -29.31 17.16
CA GLN A 85 -12.34 -30.47 16.33
C GLN A 85 -12.76 -30.20 14.88
N TRP A 86 -11.95 -30.64 13.92
CA TRP A 86 -12.16 -30.35 12.50
C TRP A 86 -12.28 -31.64 11.70
N CYS A 87 -13.20 -31.64 10.75
CA CYS A 87 -13.43 -32.76 9.88
C CYS A 87 -12.24 -32.96 8.95
N ILE A 88 -11.58 -34.13 9.03
CA ILE A 88 -10.40 -34.44 8.22
C ILE A 88 -10.70 -34.45 6.71
N ASN A 89 -11.96 -34.68 6.32
CA ASN A 89 -12.37 -34.74 4.91
C ASN A 89 -12.65 -33.36 4.31
N CYS A 90 -13.35 -32.47 5.03
CA CYS A 90 -13.85 -31.21 4.46
C CYS A 90 -13.49 -29.93 5.24
N GLY A 91 -12.82 -30.04 6.39
CA GLY A 91 -12.39 -28.90 7.20
C GLY A 91 -13.51 -28.16 7.93
N LYS A 92 -14.78 -28.61 7.86
CA LYS A 92 -15.86 -28.09 8.72
C LYS A 92 -15.69 -28.57 10.16
N GLU A 93 -16.33 -27.88 11.10
CA GLU A 93 -16.38 -28.30 12.50
C GLU A 93 -16.91 -29.74 12.60
N ALA A 94 -16.14 -30.61 13.26
CA ALA A 94 -16.50 -32.00 13.45
C ALA A 94 -17.50 -32.14 14.60
N VAL A 95 -18.48 -33.02 14.41
CA VAL A 95 -19.51 -33.28 15.42
C VAL A 95 -19.31 -34.63 16.12
N TYR A 96 -18.44 -35.50 15.57
CA TYR A 96 -18.07 -36.74 16.22
C TYR A 96 -16.62 -37.15 15.93
N TYR A 97 -16.07 -37.93 16.86
CA TYR A 97 -14.69 -38.40 16.86
C TYR A 97 -14.61 -39.86 16.40
N CYS A 98 -13.58 -40.18 15.60
CA CYS A 98 -13.23 -41.56 15.25
C CYS A 98 -12.00 -42.02 16.06
N CYS A 99 -10.79 -41.63 15.71
CA CYS A 99 -9.59 -41.93 16.50
C CYS A 99 -8.59 -40.78 16.43
N LYS A 100 -7.38 -40.94 16.99
CA LYS A 100 -6.39 -39.86 17.14
C LYS A 100 -6.26 -39.07 15.83
N ASN A 101 -6.44 -37.75 15.92
CA ASN A 101 -6.35 -36.82 14.80
C ASN A 101 -7.37 -37.06 13.65
N THR A 102 -8.47 -37.78 13.90
CA THR A 102 -9.51 -38.10 12.91
C THR A 102 -10.91 -37.88 13.51
N SER A 103 -11.56 -36.81 13.08
CA SER A 103 -12.94 -36.45 13.43
C SER A 103 -13.73 -36.11 12.16
N TYR A 104 -15.07 -36.16 12.21
CA TYR A 104 -15.93 -35.92 11.04
C TYR A 104 -17.14 -35.05 11.39
N CYS A 105 -17.64 -34.31 10.39
CA CYS A 105 -18.86 -33.50 10.52
C CYS A 105 -20.13 -34.30 10.18
N ASN A 106 -20.02 -35.39 9.41
CA ASN A 106 -21.13 -36.30 9.07
C ASN A 106 -20.58 -37.63 8.51
N GLU A 107 -21.47 -38.62 8.41
CA GLU A 107 -21.16 -39.96 7.90
C GLU A 107 -20.67 -39.96 6.45
N THR A 108 -21.21 -39.06 5.60
CA THR A 108 -20.75 -38.92 4.22
C THR A 108 -19.26 -38.62 4.14
N CYS A 109 -18.77 -37.70 4.98
CA CYS A 109 -17.34 -37.39 5.08
C CYS A 109 -16.51 -38.56 5.58
N GLN A 110 -17.05 -39.36 6.50
CA GLN A 110 -16.36 -40.57 6.96
C GLN A 110 -16.25 -41.61 5.86
N HIS A 111 -17.34 -41.92 5.14
CA HIS A 111 -17.32 -42.90 4.06
C HIS A 111 -16.37 -42.49 2.93
N GLN A 112 -16.34 -41.20 2.55
CA GLN A 112 -15.41 -40.69 1.55
C GLN A 112 -13.94 -40.83 1.96
N HIS A 113 -13.63 -40.58 3.23
CA HIS A 113 -12.27 -40.69 3.75
C HIS A 113 -11.88 -42.13 4.12
N TRP A 114 -12.84 -43.06 4.21
CA TRP A 114 -12.67 -44.37 4.82
C TRP A 114 -11.59 -45.23 4.16
N SER A 115 -11.52 -45.24 2.82
CA SER A 115 -10.53 -46.04 2.08
C SER A 115 -9.09 -45.70 2.46
N LYS A 116 -8.82 -44.44 2.84
CA LYS A 116 -7.52 -43.97 3.34
C LYS A 116 -7.36 -44.21 4.84
N HIS A 117 -8.42 -43.97 5.60
CA HIS A 117 -8.40 -44.03 7.06
C HIS A 117 -8.38 -45.44 7.64
N PHE A 118 -9.08 -46.40 7.03
CA PHE A 118 -9.31 -47.74 7.56
C PHE A 118 -8.03 -48.43 8.04
N LYS A 119 -6.96 -48.35 7.24
CA LYS A 119 -5.67 -49.01 7.51
C LYS A 119 -4.96 -48.47 8.76
N THR A 120 -5.26 -47.24 9.16
CA THR A 120 -4.62 -46.55 10.29
C THR A 120 -5.60 -46.26 11.42
N CYS A 121 -6.83 -46.78 11.32
CA CYS A 121 -7.86 -46.55 12.32
C CYS A 121 -7.53 -47.33 13.60
N LEU A 122 -7.20 -46.61 14.67
CA LEU A 122 -6.86 -47.24 15.95
C LEU A 122 -8.03 -48.02 16.55
N ARG A 123 -9.29 -47.62 16.31
CA ARG A 123 -10.45 -48.39 16.79
C ARG A 123 -10.58 -49.77 16.15
N ILE A 124 -10.04 -49.97 14.96
CA ILE A 124 -10.04 -51.27 14.27
C ILE A 124 -8.85 -52.09 14.75
N ASN A 125 -7.66 -51.49 14.78
CA ASN A 125 -6.45 -52.19 15.19
C ASN A 125 -6.54 -52.67 16.64
N SER A 126 -7.06 -51.84 17.56
CA SER A 126 -7.26 -52.22 18.96
C SER A 126 -8.31 -53.29 19.20
N ARG A 127 -9.16 -53.62 18.22
CA ARG A 127 -10.09 -54.76 18.31
C ARG A 127 -9.46 -56.08 17.88
N ASN A 128 -8.35 -56.03 17.15
CA ASN A 128 -7.66 -57.22 16.65
C ASN A 128 -6.60 -57.73 17.64
N ASP A 129 -6.30 -56.97 18.70
CA ASP A 129 -5.23 -57.28 19.66
C ASP A 129 -5.75 -57.97 20.94
N GLY A 130 -7.00 -58.46 20.95
CA GLY A 130 -7.59 -59.10 22.12
C GLY A 130 -8.56 -60.23 21.78
N GLU A 131 -8.02 -61.40 21.40
CA GLU A 131 -8.47 -62.75 21.82
C GLU A 131 -7.75 -63.85 21.03
N PHE A 132 -6.84 -64.58 21.68
CA PHE A 132 -6.76 -66.05 21.60
C PHE A 132 -6.05 -66.56 22.87
N ASP A 133 -6.79 -66.57 23.99
CA ASP A 133 -6.47 -67.50 25.07
C ASP A 133 -6.91 -68.88 24.57
N ASP A 134 -5.94 -69.65 24.07
CA ASP A 134 -6.12 -71.06 23.70
C ASP A 134 -6.26 -71.90 24.99
N PRO A 135 -7.21 -72.85 25.08
CA PRO A 135 -7.41 -73.66 26.27
C PRO A 135 -6.20 -74.59 26.49
N MET A 136 -5.66 -74.57 27.70
CA MET A 136 -4.74 -75.61 28.18
C MET A 136 -5.45 -76.98 28.19
N ASP A 137 -4.97 -77.89 27.34
CA ASP A 137 -4.85 -79.33 27.64
C ASP A 137 -3.40 -79.62 28.07
#